data_AF-A0A1J5JNL8-F1
#
_entry.id   AF-A0A1J5JNL8-F1
#
_cell.length_a   1.000
_cell.length_b   1.000
_cell.length_c   1.000
_cell.angle_alpha   90.00
_cell.angle_beta   90.00
_cell.angle_gamma   90.00
#
_symmetry.space_group_name_H-M   'P 1'
#
loop_
_entity.id
_entity.type
_entity.pdbx_description
1 polymer ?
#
loop_
_entity_poly.entity_id
_entity_poly.type
_entity_poly.pdbx_seq_one_letter_code
_entity_poly.pdbx_strand_id
1 'polypeptide(L)'
;MAITASMVKELRDSTGAGMMDAKRALTETAGDMEAAVDWLRTKGLAKAAKKAGRVAAEGLVGVAVAGGRGVAVEVNSETDFVAKNGDFQALVRSITAVALTAADLDALKAA
;
A
#
# COMPACT_ATOMS: atom_id res chain seq x y z
N MET A 1 30.48 -5.02 1.31
CA MET A 1 30.23 -4.96 -0.15
C MET A 1 29.85 -3.54 -0.51
N ALA A 2 30.31 -3.00 -1.65
CA ALA A 2 29.90 -1.65 -2.06
C ALA A 2 28.48 -1.69 -2.64
N ILE A 3 27.53 -0.98 -2.03
CA ILE A 3 26.17 -0.84 -2.57
C ILE A 3 26.23 -0.01 -3.85
N THR A 4 25.91 -0.61 -4.99
CA THR A 4 25.97 0.05 -6.29
C THR A 4 24.67 0.81 -6.58
N ALA A 5 24.74 1.85 -7.42
CA ALA A 5 23.55 2.58 -7.85
C ALA A 5 22.55 1.69 -8.60
N SER A 6 23.03 0.67 -9.31
CA SER A 6 22.18 -0.31 -10.01
C SER A 6 21.34 -1.12 -9.04
N MET A 7 21.94 -1.62 -7.95
CA MET A 7 21.21 -2.38 -6.91
C MET A 7 20.12 -1.53 -6.25
N VAL A 8 20.44 -0.26 -5.94
CA VAL A 8 19.46 0.67 -5.35
C VAL A 8 18.29 0.89 -6.31
N LYS A 9 18.57 1.08 -7.61
CA LYS A 9 17.54 1.24 -8.63
C LYS A 9 16.66 -0.01 -8.75
N GLU A 10 17.27 -1.18 -8.81
CA GLU A 10 16.58 -2.46 -8.91
C GLU A 10 15.64 -2.70 -7.72
N LEU A 11 16.11 -2.45 -6.50
CA LEU A 11 15.29 -2.59 -5.30
C LEU A 11 14.14 -1.58 -5.28
N ARG A 12 14.39 -0.33 -5.69
CA ARG A 12 13.35 0.69 -5.82
C ARG A 12 12.29 0.28 -6.84
N ASP A 13 12.71 -0.15 -8.02
CA ASP A 13 11.79 -0.42 -9.13
C ASP A 13 10.92 -1.66 -8.84
N SER A 14 11.46 -2.66 -8.11
CA SER A 14 10.70 -3.85 -7.68
C SER A 14 9.75 -3.59 -6.50
N THR A 15 10.10 -2.69 -5.57
CA THR A 15 9.32 -2.48 -4.33
C THR A 15 8.48 -1.20 -4.32
N GLY A 16 8.76 -0.26 -5.21
CA GLY A 16 8.20 1.10 -5.20
C GLY A 16 8.74 2.00 -4.08
N ALA A 17 9.76 1.56 -3.33
CA ALA A 17 10.32 2.34 -2.22
C ALA A 17 11.04 3.63 -2.70
N GLY A 18 11.10 4.64 -1.84
CA GLY A 18 11.90 5.84 -2.11
C GLY A 18 13.39 5.52 -2.27
N MET A 19 14.09 6.25 -3.13
CA MET A 19 15.52 5.99 -3.47
C MET A 19 16.42 5.84 -2.23
N MET A 20 16.23 6.73 -1.24
CA MET A 20 17.02 6.71 -0.01
C MET A 20 16.63 5.56 0.94
N ASP A 21 15.37 5.11 0.89
CA ASP A 21 14.93 3.96 1.66
C ASP A 21 15.49 2.67 1.08
N ALA A 22 15.47 2.52 -0.26
CA ALA A 22 16.09 1.38 -0.95
C ALA A 22 17.60 1.31 -0.68
N LYS A 23 18.31 2.45 -0.77
CA LYS A 23 19.74 2.50 -0.43
C LYS A 23 19.99 2.13 1.03
N ARG A 24 19.18 2.65 1.95
CA ARG A 24 19.33 2.36 3.39
C ARG A 24 19.06 0.89 3.68
N ALA A 25 18.02 0.31 3.10
CA ALA A 25 17.71 -1.11 3.24
C ALA A 25 18.90 -1.97 2.83
N LEU A 26 19.46 -1.72 1.63
CA LEU A 26 20.65 -2.43 1.16
C LEU A 26 21.88 -2.24 2.06
N THR A 27 22.08 -1.04 2.62
CA THR A 27 23.18 -0.82 3.56
C THR A 27 23.01 -1.63 4.84
N GLU A 28 21.80 -1.66 5.41
CA GLU A 28 21.48 -2.36 6.66
C GLU A 28 21.46 -3.90 6.49
N THR A 29 21.24 -4.37 5.27
CA THR A 29 21.25 -5.80 4.93
C THR A 29 22.52 -6.24 4.20
N ALA A 30 23.56 -5.41 4.24
CA ALA A 30 24.86 -5.67 3.62
C ALA A 30 24.81 -6.01 2.11
N GLY A 31 23.78 -5.54 1.41
CA GLY A 31 23.58 -5.72 -0.04
C GLY A 31 22.71 -6.92 -0.41
N ASP A 32 22.16 -7.65 0.56
CA ASP A 32 21.20 -8.73 0.32
C ASP A 32 19.84 -8.14 -0.10
N MET A 33 19.38 -8.50 -1.31
CA MET A 33 18.14 -8.01 -1.91
C MET A 33 16.90 -8.56 -1.21
N GLU A 34 16.84 -9.85 -0.90
CA GLU A 34 15.67 -10.44 -0.24
C GLU A 34 15.53 -9.88 1.17
N ALA A 35 16.63 -9.84 1.92
CA ALA A 35 16.64 -9.24 3.24
C ALA A 35 16.28 -7.74 3.17
N ALA A 36 16.71 -7.01 2.13
CA ALA A 36 16.37 -5.61 1.96
C ALA A 36 14.88 -5.40 1.69
N VAL A 37 14.23 -6.28 0.92
CA VAL A 37 12.78 -6.27 0.71
C VAL A 37 12.05 -6.46 2.03
N ASP A 38 12.45 -7.45 2.84
CA ASP A 38 11.85 -7.68 4.15
C ASP A 38 12.09 -6.53 5.14
N TRP A 39 13.27 -5.93 5.09
CA TRP A 39 13.60 -4.74 5.86
C TRP A 39 12.70 -3.57 5.47
N LEU A 40 12.50 -3.33 4.17
CA LEU A 40 11.61 -2.28 3.64
C LEU A 40 10.17 -2.52 4.07
N ARG A 41 9.68 -3.76 4.03
CA ARG A 41 8.33 -4.13 4.47
C ARG A 41 8.13 -3.81 5.95
N THR A 42 9.06 -4.23 6.79
CA THR A 42 9.03 -3.98 8.25
C THR A 42 9.05 -2.48 8.56
N LYS A 43 9.92 -1.71 7.90
CA LYS A 43 9.99 -0.26 8.09
C LYS A 43 8.79 0.47 7.49
N GLY A 44 8.23 -0.04 6.40
CA GLY A 44 7.00 0.47 5.79
C GLY A 44 5.84 0.45 6.78
N LEU A 45 5.67 -0.65 7.51
CA LEU A 45 4.65 -0.77 8.57
C LEU A 45 4.84 0.28 9.67
N ALA A 46 6.08 0.47 10.14
CA ALA A 46 6.38 1.49 11.14
C ALA A 46 6.11 2.92 10.64
N LYS A 47 6.40 3.20 9.36
CA LYS A 47 6.05 4.50 8.75
C LYS A 47 4.54 4.68 8.62
N ALA A 48 3.81 3.64 8.21
CA ALA A 48 2.35 3.68 8.14
C ALA A 48 1.74 4.00 9.50
N ALA A 49 2.22 3.35 10.58
CA ALA A 49 1.79 3.65 11.95
C ALA A 49 2.02 5.13 12.34
N LYS A 50 3.14 5.73 11.95
CA LYS A 50 3.40 7.17 12.19
C LYS A 50 2.47 8.08 11.38
N LYS A 51 2.05 7.66 10.18
CA LYS A 51 1.14 8.41 9.32
C LYS A 51 -0.32 8.31 9.77
N ALA A 52 -0.68 7.27 10.52
CA ALA A 52 -2.06 7.05 10.98
C ALA A 52 -2.61 8.19 11.86
N GLY A 53 -1.75 9.01 12.47
CA GLY A 53 -2.17 10.21 13.20
C GLY A 53 -2.52 11.41 12.31
N ARG A 54 -2.32 11.32 11.00
CA ARG A 54 -2.63 12.40 10.06
C ARG A 54 -4.09 12.31 9.62
N VAL A 55 -4.73 13.46 9.46
CA VAL A 55 -6.11 13.53 9.00
C VAL A 55 -6.17 13.22 7.51
N ALA A 56 -6.90 12.18 7.14
CA ALA A 56 -7.23 11.81 5.77
C ALA A 56 -8.70 12.18 5.49
N ALA A 57 -8.94 13.42 5.08
CA ALA A 57 -10.29 13.94 4.85
C ALA A 57 -10.76 13.83 3.39
N GLU A 58 -9.86 13.49 2.47
CA GLU A 58 -10.18 13.22 1.06
C GLU A 58 -10.36 11.72 0.85
N GLY A 59 -10.75 11.29 -0.36
CA GLY A 59 -10.85 9.87 -0.68
C GLY A 59 -11.85 9.54 -1.76
N LEU A 60 -12.30 8.28 -1.78
CA LEU A 60 -13.34 7.79 -2.67
C LEU A 60 -14.31 6.87 -1.93
N VAL A 61 -15.55 6.88 -2.40
CA VAL A 61 -16.55 5.88 -2.02
C VAL A 61 -16.76 4.94 -3.22
N GLY A 62 -16.42 3.67 -3.04
CA GLY A 62 -16.73 2.60 -3.97
C GLY A 62 -18.10 2.02 -3.68
N VAL A 63 -18.93 1.83 -4.71
CA VAL A 63 -20.27 1.24 -4.58
C VAL A 63 -20.39 0.07 -5.54
N ALA A 64 -20.91 -1.06 -5.07
CA ALA A 64 -21.21 -2.22 -5.90
C ALA A 64 -22.54 -2.86 -5.49
N VAL A 65 -23.28 -3.35 -6.49
CA VAL A 65 -24.56 -4.05 -6.29
C VAL A 65 -24.58 -5.29 -7.17
N ALA A 66 -24.89 -6.44 -6.59
CA ALA A 66 -25.06 -7.70 -7.31
C ALA A 66 -26.07 -8.60 -6.60
N GLY A 67 -26.98 -9.21 -7.36
CA GLY A 67 -27.89 -10.23 -6.82
C GLY A 67 -28.77 -9.76 -5.64
N GLY A 68 -29.14 -8.48 -5.60
CA GLY A 68 -29.92 -7.90 -4.48
C GLY A 68 -29.11 -7.51 -3.24
N ARG A 69 -27.79 -7.73 -3.24
CA ARG A 69 -26.86 -7.25 -2.21
C ARG A 69 -26.15 -5.99 -2.71
N GLY A 70 -26.07 -4.96 -1.87
CA GLY A 70 -25.35 -3.73 -2.16
C GLY A 70 -24.33 -3.41 -1.07
N VAL A 71 -23.17 -2.88 -1.45
CA VAL A 71 -22.12 -2.41 -0.54
C VAL A 71 -21.64 -1.02 -0.94
N ALA A 72 -21.26 -0.23 0.06
CA ALA A 72 -20.54 1.03 -0.09
C ALA A 72 -19.31 0.99 0.81
N VAL A 73 -18.14 1.30 0.25
CA VAL A 73 -16.85 1.30 0.95
C VAL A 73 -16.20 2.66 0.78
N GLU A 74 -15.94 3.35 1.88
CA GLU A 74 -15.16 4.58 1.89
C GLU A 74 -13.68 4.24 2.14
N VAL A 75 -12.80 4.78 1.30
CA VAL A 75 -11.35 4.70 1.47
C VAL A 75 -10.77 6.11 1.40
N ASN A 76 -10.24 6.57 2.52
CA ASN A 76 -9.73 7.93 2.66
C ASN A 76 -8.26 8.08 2.26
N SER A 77 -7.89 9.29 1.87
CA SER A 77 -6.52 9.74 1.59
C SER A 77 -6.27 11.14 2.14
N GLU A 78 -5.00 11.52 2.30
CA GLU A 78 -4.63 12.86 2.78
C GLU A 78 -4.96 13.97 1.77
N THR A 79 -4.91 13.65 0.46
CA THR A 79 -5.14 14.62 -0.62
C THR A 79 -6.00 14.03 -1.73
N ASP A 80 -6.64 14.90 -2.50
CA ASP A 80 -7.48 14.56 -3.65
C ASP A 80 -6.65 14.02 -4.84
N PHE A 81 -5.38 14.46 -4.97
CA PHE A 81 -4.46 13.93 -5.98
C PHE A 81 -4.22 12.43 -5.83
N VAL A 82 -4.18 11.93 -4.59
CA VAL A 82 -4.09 10.48 -4.32
C VAL A 82 -5.40 9.80 -4.71
N ALA A 83 -6.54 10.36 -4.34
CA ALA A 83 -7.85 9.82 -4.73
C ALA A 83 -8.02 9.71 -6.26
N LYS A 84 -7.47 10.66 -7.01
CA LYS A 84 -7.52 10.69 -8.49
C LYS A 84 -6.51 9.74 -9.16
N ASN A 85 -5.55 9.18 -8.42
CA ASN A 85 -4.57 8.26 -8.98
C ASN A 85 -5.22 6.92 -9.40
N GLY A 86 -4.80 6.37 -10.55
CA GLY A 86 -5.37 5.14 -11.10
C GLY A 86 -5.21 3.91 -10.22
N ASP A 87 -4.06 3.78 -9.54
CA ASP A 87 -3.77 2.66 -8.63
C ASP A 87 -4.65 2.76 -7.37
N PHE A 88 -4.84 3.97 -6.84
CA PHE A 88 -5.74 4.20 -5.71
C PHE A 88 -7.18 3.83 -6.08
N GLN A 89 -7.66 4.27 -7.24
CA GLN A 89 -8.99 3.89 -7.72
C GLN A 89 -9.12 2.37 -7.93
N ALA A 90 -8.07 1.71 -8.44
CA ALA A 90 -8.05 0.25 -8.59
C ALA A 90 -8.11 -0.47 -7.25
N LEU A 91 -7.41 0.05 -6.23
CA LEU A 91 -7.49 -0.44 -4.86
C LEU A 91 -8.92 -0.32 -4.31
N VAL A 92 -9.56 0.86 -4.41
CA VAL A 92 -10.95 1.04 -3.94
C VAL A 92 -11.91 0.09 -4.64
N ARG A 93 -11.79 -0.08 -5.96
CA ARG A 93 -12.59 -1.05 -6.73
C ARG A 93 -12.39 -2.48 -6.23
N SER A 94 -11.15 -2.87 -5.96
CA SER A 94 -10.81 -4.22 -5.50
C SER A 94 -11.39 -4.49 -4.10
N ILE A 95 -11.22 -3.56 -3.16
CA ILE A 95 -11.80 -3.67 -1.81
C ILE A 95 -13.34 -3.75 -1.90
N THR A 96 -13.96 -2.92 -2.73
CA THR A 96 -15.43 -2.91 -2.91
C THR A 96 -15.93 -4.24 -3.47
N ALA A 97 -15.22 -4.83 -4.43
CA ALA A 97 -15.57 -6.13 -4.99
C ALA A 97 -15.46 -7.26 -3.96
N VAL A 98 -14.40 -7.27 -3.15
CA VAL A 98 -14.24 -8.24 -2.05
C VAL A 98 -15.35 -8.06 -1.01
N ALA A 99 -15.62 -6.82 -0.59
CA ALA A 99 -16.66 -6.49 0.37
C ALA A 99 -18.06 -6.95 -0.06
N LEU A 100 -18.36 -6.91 -1.36
CA LEU A 100 -19.63 -7.40 -1.90
C LEU A 100 -19.82 -8.90 -1.63
N THR A 101 -18.73 -9.67 -1.60
CA THR A 101 -18.74 -11.14 -1.36
C THR A 101 -18.50 -11.55 0.09
N ALA A 102 -17.94 -10.66 0.92
CA ALA A 102 -17.68 -10.93 2.32
C ALA A 102 -18.99 -11.05 3.11
N ALA A 103 -19.08 -12.03 4.02
CA ALA A 103 -20.26 -12.24 4.87
C ALA A 103 -20.39 -11.13 5.93
N ASP A 104 -19.26 -10.74 6.52
CA ASP A 104 -19.13 -9.77 7.59
C ASP A 104 -17.77 -9.04 7.53
N LEU A 105 -17.51 -8.18 8.52
CA LEU A 105 -16.27 -7.40 8.60
C LEU A 105 -15.03 -8.25 8.87
N ASP A 106 -15.16 -9.37 9.56
CA ASP A 106 -14.01 -10.21 9.90
C ASP A 106 -13.58 -11.01 8.67
N ALA A 107 -14.54 -11.53 7.90
CA ALA A 107 -14.30 -12.10 6.58
C ALA A 107 -13.65 -11.11 5.62
N LEU A 108 -14.06 -9.83 5.64
CA LEU A 108 -13.45 -8.79 4.81
C LEU A 108 -12.01 -8.47 5.21
N LYS A 109 -11.69 -8.44 6.51
CA LYS A 109 -10.33 -8.16 6.99
C LYS A 109 -9.35 -9.30 6.72
N ALA A 110 -9.85 -10.52 6.56
CA ALA A 110 -9.04 -11.71 6.32
C ALA A 110 -8.79 -12.00 4.83
N ALA A 111 -9.51 -11.33 3.93
CA ALA A 111 -9.41 -11.47 2.48
C ALA A 111 -8.27 -10.61 1.89
#